data_AF-A0A1Q9APD0-F1
#
_entry.id   AF-A0A1Q9APD0-F1
#
_cell.length_a   1.000
_cell.length_b   1.000
_cell.length_c   1.000
_cell.angle_alpha   90.00
_cell.angle_beta   90.00
_cell.angle_gamma   90.00
#
_symmetry.space_group_name_H-M   'P 1'
#
loop_
_entity.id
_entity.type
_entity.pdbx_description
1 polymer ?
#
loop_
_entity_poly.entity_id
_entity_poly.type
_entity_poly.pdbx_seq_one_letter_code
_entity_poly.pdbx_strand_id
1 'polypeptide(L)'
;MPRLARFFSLMRKSASGDTAERPMKSIRARKEALGLRAHGCRRGLADSTGRPSCHAKSLQEISMKVRTLLAGALLGIALSGAVDAQAQVTFDMNRVTCADYNAMATDGQRDLAAWMSGWFKQKAGQTEVNFKIYAANFEKVHKWCAANPHARLLSTIEHLTSKPQKTAPGAGAIDVTKMSCQDFLGADLDAQYLLQAWMIGYLHSEKKATRIDVKSLLVNQERAHLACAKTPKDNFGATVRKAWN
;
A
#
# COMPACT_ATOMS: atom_id res chain seq x y z
N MET A 1 7.67 -17.29 21.54
CA MET A 1 7.67 -15.81 21.42
C MET A 1 9.06 -15.12 21.37
N PRO A 2 10.20 -15.65 21.86
CA PRO A 2 11.47 -14.88 21.82
C PRO A 2 12.15 -14.80 20.42
N ARG A 3 11.74 -15.64 19.45
CA ARG A 3 12.33 -15.64 18.10
C ARG A 3 11.90 -14.46 17.22
N LEU A 4 10.66 -13.99 17.36
CA LEU A 4 10.14 -12.86 16.58
C LEU A 4 10.75 -11.53 17.04
N ALA A 5 10.83 -11.29 18.35
CA ALA A 5 11.47 -10.09 18.91
C ALA A 5 12.94 -9.94 18.48
N ARG A 6 13.69 -11.06 18.44
CA ARG A 6 15.09 -11.07 17.98
C ARG A 6 15.21 -10.84 16.48
N PHE A 7 14.27 -11.34 15.68
CA PHE A 7 14.20 -11.08 14.24
C PHE A 7 13.94 -9.60 13.93
N PHE A 8 12.98 -8.97 14.60
CA PHE A 8 12.71 -7.53 14.44
C PHE A 8 13.88 -6.65 14.89
N SER A 9 14.57 -7.02 15.98
CA SER A 9 15.77 -6.33 16.44
C SER A 9 16.93 -6.41 15.43
N LEU A 10 17.10 -7.55 14.76
CA LEU A 10 18.13 -7.75 13.72
C LEU A 10 17.81 -7.00 12.42
N MET A 11 16.54 -6.94 12.02
CA MET A 11 16.11 -6.17 10.84
C MET A 11 16.32 -4.67 11.05
N ARG A 12 16.02 -4.14 12.25
CA ARG A 12 16.28 -2.74 12.61
C ARG A 12 17.77 -2.36 12.50
N LYS A 13 18.67 -3.29 12.83
CA LYS A 13 20.12 -3.07 12.81
C LYS A 13 20.73 -3.21 11.41
N SER A 14 20.09 -3.94 10.49
CA SER A 14 20.55 -4.08 9.11
C SER A 14 20.13 -2.91 8.20
N ALA A 15 19.17 -2.09 8.64
CA ALA A 15 18.67 -0.94 7.89
C ALA A 15 19.43 0.38 8.18
N SER A 16 20.42 0.36 9.08
CA SER A 16 21.20 1.56 9.46
C SER A 16 22.46 1.78 8.62
N GLY A 17 22.57 1.14 7.44
CA GLY A 17 23.67 1.37 6.50
C GLY A 17 23.36 2.57 5.62
N ASP A 18 23.87 3.73 6.01
CA ASP A 18 24.08 4.97 5.26
C ASP A 18 23.55 5.05 3.82
N THR A 19 22.23 5.22 3.66
CA THR A 19 21.67 6.11 2.63
C THR A 19 20.25 6.50 3.02
N ALA A 20 20.14 7.73 3.54
CA ALA A 20 18.93 8.53 3.69
C ALA A 20 17.83 8.00 4.64
N GLU A 21 17.96 8.41 5.90
CA GLU A 21 16.82 8.71 6.76
C GLU A 21 15.78 9.56 6.01
N ARG A 22 14.64 8.96 5.67
CA ARG A 22 13.35 9.65 5.73
C ARG A 22 12.43 8.83 6.61
N PRO A 23 12.34 9.13 7.92
CA PRO A 23 11.30 8.54 8.74
C PRO A 23 9.94 9.00 8.20
N MET A 24 9.08 8.03 7.91
CA MET A 24 7.68 8.19 7.53
C MET A 24 7.01 9.34 8.30
N LYS A 25 6.79 10.45 7.61
CA LYS A 25 5.58 11.24 7.86
C LYS A 25 4.42 10.33 7.48
N SER A 26 3.85 9.69 8.51
CA SER A 26 2.47 9.26 8.71
C SER A 26 1.70 8.73 7.50
N ILE A 27 0.95 7.64 7.66
CA ILE A 27 -0.21 7.27 6.80
C ILE A 27 -0.96 8.49 6.26
N ARG A 28 -1.06 9.57 7.06
CA ARG A 28 -1.58 10.88 6.66
C ARG A 28 -0.87 11.50 5.45
N ALA A 29 0.46 11.56 5.39
CA ALA A 29 1.17 12.15 4.25
C ALA A 29 1.06 11.30 2.98
N ARG A 30 1.01 9.96 3.10
CA ARG A 30 0.68 9.08 1.96
C ARG A 30 -0.78 9.26 1.51
N LYS A 31 -1.72 9.34 2.45
CA LYS A 31 -3.13 9.67 2.14
C LYS A 31 -3.25 11.06 1.51
N GLU A 32 -2.50 12.05 1.97
CA GLU A 32 -2.46 13.41 1.42
C GLU A 32 -1.84 13.44 0.00
N ALA A 33 -0.74 12.72 -0.24
CA ALA A 33 -0.13 12.57 -1.56
C ALA A 33 -1.05 11.83 -2.55
N LEU A 34 -1.94 10.98 -2.05
CA LEU A 34 -2.95 10.25 -2.82
C LEU A 34 -4.34 10.92 -2.79
N GLY A 35 -4.44 12.18 -2.36
CA GLY A 35 -5.70 12.93 -2.35
C GLY A 35 -6.79 12.40 -1.40
N LEU A 36 -6.51 11.36 -0.60
CA LEU A 36 -7.39 10.76 0.40
C LEU A 36 -7.42 11.63 1.68
N ARG A 37 -7.89 12.88 1.58
CA ARG A 37 -8.15 13.66 2.79
C ARG A 37 -9.28 13.00 3.58
N ALA A 38 -8.97 12.57 4.81
CA ALA A 38 -10.01 12.34 5.78
C ALA A 38 -10.74 13.67 5.99
N HIS A 39 -12.04 13.73 5.68
CA HIS A 39 -12.89 14.83 6.09
C HIS A 39 -12.91 14.84 7.62
N GLY A 40 -12.02 15.63 8.21
CA GLY A 40 -11.90 15.76 9.64
C GLY A 40 -13.18 16.37 10.21
N CYS A 41 -13.95 15.58 10.93
CA CYS A 41 -14.97 16.10 11.83
C CYS A 41 -14.25 16.91 12.90
N ARG A 42 -14.32 18.24 12.81
CA ARG A 42 -13.74 19.16 13.80
C ARG A 42 -14.45 18.91 15.12
N ARG A 43 -13.71 18.61 16.21
CA ARG A 43 -14.26 18.55 17.57
C ARG A 43 -14.75 19.94 17.95
N GLY A 44 -16.04 20.20 17.76
CA GLY A 44 -16.75 21.30 18.43
C GLY A 44 -17.09 20.88 19.85
N LEU A 45 -17.16 21.87 20.76
CA LEU A 45 -17.61 21.70 22.14
C LEU A 45 -18.90 20.88 22.20
N ALA A 46 -18.96 19.92 23.12
CA ALA A 46 -20.16 19.15 23.40
C ALA A 46 -21.25 20.07 23.95
N ASP A 47 -22.43 20.06 23.33
CA ASP A 47 -23.65 20.53 23.99
C ASP A 47 -24.12 19.44 24.98
N SER A 48 -24.83 19.90 26.01
CA SER A 48 -25.44 19.21 27.15
C SER A 48 -26.28 17.94 26.84
N THR A 49 -26.47 17.60 25.57
CA THR A 49 -27.27 16.44 25.12
C THR A 49 -26.44 15.25 24.60
N GLY A 50 -25.11 15.34 24.54
CA GLY A 50 -24.23 14.18 24.35
C GLY A 50 -24.32 13.45 23.01
N ARG A 51 -24.91 14.04 21.95
CA ARG A 51 -24.89 13.49 20.58
C ARG A 51 -23.91 14.24 19.68
N PRO A 52 -23.03 13.55 18.93
CA PRO A 52 -22.21 14.19 17.91
C PRO A 52 -23.10 14.60 16.71
N SER A 53 -23.25 15.91 16.51
CA SER A 53 -23.95 16.49 15.35
C SER A 53 -22.96 16.73 14.21
N CYS A 54 -23.08 15.97 13.12
CA CYS A 54 -22.44 16.29 11.85
C CYS A 54 -23.36 17.27 11.11
N HIS A 55 -23.11 18.57 11.22
CA HIS A 55 -23.81 19.55 10.38
C HIS A 55 -23.37 19.39 8.92
N ALA A 56 -24.23 18.78 8.10
CA ALA A 56 -24.22 19.01 6.67
C ALA A 56 -24.60 20.48 6.46
N LYS A 57 -23.64 21.31 6.04
CA LYS A 57 -23.95 22.67 5.59
C LYS A 57 -24.79 22.56 4.32
N SER A 58 -26.05 22.95 4.45
CA SER A 58 -26.96 23.21 3.34
C SER A 58 -26.31 24.19 2.35
N LEU A 59 -26.19 23.78 1.09
CA LEU A 59 -25.72 24.61 -0.02
C LEU A 59 -26.85 25.51 -0.52
N GLN A 60 -27.36 26.37 0.34
CA GLN A 60 -28.40 27.32 -0.04
C GLN A 60 -28.26 28.57 0.82
N GLU A 61 -27.35 29.46 0.43
CA GLU A 61 -27.27 30.89 0.81
C GLU A 61 -25.93 31.48 0.31
N ILE A 62 -25.77 31.61 -1.01
CA ILE A 62 -24.95 32.68 -1.59
C ILE A 62 -25.73 33.21 -2.80
N SER A 63 -26.76 34.01 -2.52
CA SER A 63 -27.45 34.82 -3.50
C SER A 63 -27.26 36.30 -3.17
N MET A 64 -26.83 37.04 -4.19
CA MET A 64 -26.80 38.49 -4.33
C MET A 64 -25.79 39.29 -3.50
N LYS A 65 -24.74 39.74 -4.19
CA LYS A 65 -24.53 41.17 -4.53
C LYS A 65 -23.35 41.31 -5.50
N VAL A 66 -23.57 41.05 -6.79
CA VAL A 66 -22.65 41.50 -7.86
C VAL A 66 -23.46 41.94 -9.08
N ARG A 67 -24.00 43.15 -8.97
CA ARG A 67 -24.34 44.08 -10.07
C ARG A 67 -23.90 45.42 -9.48
N THR A 68 -22.81 46.05 -9.89
CA THR A 68 -22.59 46.66 -11.19
C THR A 68 -21.19 47.27 -11.12
N LEU A 69 -20.22 46.81 -11.89
CA LEU A 69 -19.19 47.67 -12.50
C LEU A 69 -18.71 46.98 -13.78
N LEU A 70 -18.81 47.74 -14.87
CA LEU A 70 -18.56 47.38 -16.26
C LEU A 70 -17.07 47.39 -16.59
N ALA A 71 -16.75 46.56 -17.61
CA ALA A 71 -15.75 46.78 -18.65
C ALA A 71 -14.26 46.79 -18.26
N GLY A 72 -13.54 45.78 -18.78
CA GLY A 72 -12.11 45.88 -19.07
C GLY A 72 -11.21 44.85 -18.40
N ALA A 73 -11.28 43.58 -18.82
CA ALA A 73 -10.15 42.63 -18.79
C ALA A 73 -10.55 41.31 -19.49
N LEU A 74 -10.78 41.39 -20.82
CA LEU A 74 -10.73 40.20 -21.68
C LEU A 74 -9.26 39.97 -22.06
N LEU A 75 -8.50 39.27 -21.22
CA LEU A 75 -7.37 38.40 -21.59
C LEU A 75 -6.70 37.88 -20.31
N GLY A 76 -6.64 36.55 -20.14
CA GLY A 76 -5.69 35.94 -19.20
C GLY A 76 -6.27 35.03 -18.12
N ILE A 77 -7.11 34.06 -18.49
CA ILE A 77 -7.20 32.80 -17.71
C ILE A 77 -7.39 31.64 -18.70
N ALA A 78 -6.31 31.28 -19.39
CA ALA A 78 -6.20 29.97 -20.02
C ALA A 78 -4.89 29.35 -19.53
N LEU A 79 -4.97 28.09 -19.10
CA LEU A 79 -3.85 27.21 -18.70
C LEU A 79 -3.33 27.38 -17.27
N SER A 80 -4.10 26.93 -16.27
CA SER A 80 -3.57 26.23 -15.08
C SER A 80 -4.67 25.41 -14.40
N GLY A 81 -5.49 24.73 -15.19
CA GLY A 81 -6.30 23.64 -14.70
C GLY A 81 -5.44 22.38 -14.61
N ALA A 82 -4.47 22.33 -13.70
CA ALA A 82 -3.96 21.06 -13.21
C ALA A 82 -5.07 20.46 -12.35
N VAL A 83 -6.10 19.94 -13.00
CA VAL A 83 -6.91 18.89 -12.39
C VAL A 83 -5.91 17.76 -12.16
N ASP A 84 -5.52 17.57 -10.90
CA ASP A 84 -5.04 16.27 -10.42
C ASP A 84 -6.16 15.28 -10.72
N ALA A 85 -6.22 14.83 -11.97
CA ALA A 85 -6.94 13.64 -12.35
C ALA A 85 -6.24 12.54 -11.58
N GLN A 86 -6.77 12.27 -10.38
CA GLN A 86 -6.52 11.09 -9.57
C GLN A 86 -6.98 9.90 -10.42
N ALA A 87 -6.20 9.59 -11.45
CA ALA A 87 -6.44 8.50 -12.34
C ALA A 87 -6.52 7.27 -11.43
N GLN A 88 -7.68 6.63 -11.40
CA GLN A 88 -7.83 5.36 -10.69
C GLN A 88 -6.88 4.39 -11.39
N VAL A 89 -5.70 4.21 -10.82
CA VAL A 89 -4.68 3.40 -11.45
C VAL A 89 -5.03 1.94 -11.20
N THR A 90 -5.78 1.39 -12.14
CA THR A 90 -6.01 -0.05 -12.22
C THR A 90 -4.97 -0.67 -13.13
N PHE A 91 -4.17 -1.58 -12.59
CA PHE A 91 -3.17 -2.33 -13.33
C PHE A 91 -3.73 -3.69 -13.71
N ASP A 92 -3.80 -4.00 -15.01
CA ASP A 92 -3.90 -5.38 -15.47
C ASP A 92 -2.49 -5.99 -15.51
N MET A 93 -2.18 -6.86 -14.54
CA MET A 93 -0.85 -7.43 -14.36
C MET A 93 -0.36 -8.25 -15.56
N ASN A 94 -1.26 -8.72 -16.42
CA ASN A 94 -0.87 -9.37 -17.68
C ASN A 94 -0.33 -8.37 -18.71
N ARG A 95 -0.61 -7.07 -18.51
CA ARG A 95 -0.25 -6.00 -19.43
C ARG A 95 0.83 -5.05 -18.90
N VAL A 96 1.01 -4.96 -17.58
CA VAL A 96 2.04 -4.09 -16.98
C VAL A 96 3.41 -4.39 -17.57
N THR A 97 4.10 -3.34 -18.00
CA THR A 97 5.47 -3.39 -18.51
C THR A 97 6.47 -2.93 -17.45
N CYS A 98 7.76 -3.18 -17.70
CA CYS A 98 8.83 -2.62 -16.90
C CYS A 98 8.91 -1.09 -16.97
N ALA A 99 8.51 -0.48 -18.09
CA ALA A 99 8.38 0.98 -18.20
C ALA A 99 7.32 1.52 -17.23
N ASP A 100 6.14 0.88 -17.18
CA ASP A 100 5.08 1.27 -16.23
C ASP A 100 5.56 1.13 -14.78
N TYR A 101 6.26 0.05 -14.46
CA TYR A 101 6.87 -0.18 -13.15
C TYR A 101 7.87 0.91 -12.77
N ASN A 102 8.79 1.23 -13.67
CA ASN A 102 9.81 2.26 -13.41
C ASN A 102 9.23 3.67 -13.32
N ALA A 103 8.08 3.94 -13.95
CA ALA A 103 7.38 5.21 -13.83
C ALA A 103 6.67 5.39 -12.48
N MET A 104 6.48 4.33 -11.69
CA MET A 104 5.90 4.43 -10.35
C MET A 104 6.88 5.06 -9.36
N ALA A 105 6.34 5.74 -8.35
CA ALA A 105 7.13 6.10 -7.17
C ALA A 105 7.70 4.85 -6.49
N THR A 106 8.86 4.96 -5.85
CA THR A 106 9.56 3.83 -5.19
C THR A 106 8.67 3.04 -4.23
N ASP A 107 7.79 3.73 -3.50
CA ASP A 107 6.82 3.08 -2.61
C ASP A 107 5.82 2.21 -3.39
N GLY A 108 5.30 2.72 -4.51
CA GLY A 108 4.40 1.96 -5.40
C GLY A 108 5.08 0.76 -6.04
N GLN A 109 6.35 0.90 -6.42
CA GLN A 109 7.18 -0.22 -6.90
C GLN A 109 7.31 -1.31 -5.83
N ARG A 110 7.61 -0.93 -4.58
CA ARG A 110 7.74 -1.87 -3.46
C ARG A 110 6.42 -2.59 -3.17
N ASP A 111 5.31 -1.85 -3.10
CA ASP A 111 3.99 -2.42 -2.86
C ASP A 111 3.59 -3.40 -3.97
N LEU A 112 3.82 -3.04 -5.24
CA LEU A 112 3.54 -3.92 -6.37
C LEU A 112 4.45 -5.17 -6.35
N ALA A 113 5.74 -5.02 -6.03
CA ALA A 113 6.66 -6.14 -5.90
C ALA A 113 6.26 -7.09 -4.76
N ALA A 114 5.77 -6.55 -3.63
CA ALA A 114 5.30 -7.35 -2.51
C ALA A 114 4.04 -8.12 -2.88
N TRP A 115 3.10 -7.46 -3.56
CA TRP A 115 1.92 -8.11 -4.14
C TRP A 115 2.30 -9.26 -5.09
N MET A 116 3.22 -9.03 -6.04
CA MET A 116 3.63 -10.08 -6.99
C MET A 116 4.32 -11.25 -6.30
N SER A 117 5.12 -10.97 -5.27
CA SER A 117 5.72 -12.02 -4.42
C SER A 117 4.65 -12.90 -3.79
N GLY A 118 3.60 -12.30 -3.21
CA GLY A 118 2.47 -13.06 -2.63
C GLY A 118 1.72 -13.89 -3.66
N TRP A 119 1.48 -13.32 -4.84
CA TRP A 119 0.82 -14.01 -5.95
C TRP A 119 1.56 -15.28 -6.37
N PHE A 120 2.86 -15.20 -6.64
CA PHE A 120 3.65 -16.38 -7.05
C PHE A 120 3.84 -17.37 -5.92
N LYS A 121 3.94 -16.91 -4.67
CA LYS A 121 4.01 -17.79 -3.49
C LYS A 121 2.74 -18.62 -3.33
N GLN A 122 1.57 -18.02 -3.55
CA GLN A 122 0.31 -18.77 -3.55
C GLN A 122 0.28 -19.82 -4.66
N LYS A 123 0.66 -19.46 -5.90
CA LYS A 123 0.77 -20.44 -7.01
C LYS A 123 1.70 -21.61 -6.68
N ALA A 124 2.74 -21.36 -5.90
CA ALA A 124 3.70 -22.36 -5.46
C ALA A 124 3.28 -23.13 -4.18
N GLY A 125 2.11 -22.84 -3.60
CA GLY A 125 1.66 -23.44 -2.33
C GLY A 125 2.51 -23.04 -1.11
N GLN A 126 3.20 -21.90 -1.17
CA GLN A 126 4.12 -21.43 -0.14
C GLN A 126 3.52 -20.29 0.69
N THR A 127 3.52 -20.43 2.00
CA THR A 127 2.95 -19.45 2.95
C THR A 127 4.01 -18.57 3.61
N GLU A 128 5.25 -18.67 3.16
CA GLU A 128 6.39 -18.02 3.78
C GLU A 128 6.83 -16.77 3.03
N VAL A 129 7.01 -15.68 3.79
CA VAL A 129 7.61 -14.43 3.33
C VAL A 129 8.97 -14.23 3.99
N ASN A 130 10.00 -13.95 3.20
CA ASN A 130 11.34 -13.63 3.69
C ASN A 130 11.73 -12.24 3.21
N PHE A 131 11.82 -11.28 4.12
CA PHE A 131 12.06 -9.87 3.77
C PHE A 131 13.44 -9.62 3.16
N LYS A 132 14.46 -10.41 3.54
CA LYS A 132 15.80 -10.30 2.96
C LYS A 132 15.81 -10.77 1.50
N ILE A 133 15.14 -11.89 1.22
CA ILE A 133 14.94 -12.40 -0.15
C ILE A 133 14.11 -11.41 -0.96
N TYR A 134 13.03 -10.87 -0.38
CA TYR A 134 12.20 -9.85 -1.01
C TYR A 134 13.03 -8.63 -1.42
N ALA A 135 13.82 -8.05 -0.53
CA ALA A 135 14.66 -6.89 -0.84
C ALA A 135 15.67 -7.20 -1.96
N ALA A 136 16.32 -8.37 -1.92
CA ALA A 136 17.23 -8.80 -2.97
C ALA A 136 16.54 -8.99 -4.33
N ASN A 137 15.31 -9.51 -4.34
CA ASN A 137 14.54 -9.70 -5.57
C ASN A 137 14.00 -8.38 -6.11
N PHE A 138 13.56 -7.47 -5.24
CA PHE A 138 13.16 -6.11 -5.60
C PHE A 138 14.27 -5.40 -6.37
N GLU A 139 15.50 -5.40 -5.85
CA GLU A 139 16.66 -4.79 -6.50
C GLU A 139 16.97 -5.41 -7.87
N LYS A 140 16.89 -6.74 -7.99
CA LYS A 140 17.10 -7.43 -9.26
C LYS A 140 16.05 -7.04 -10.30
N VAL A 141 14.78 -7.02 -9.92
CA VAL A 141 13.67 -6.64 -10.80
C VAL A 141 13.80 -5.19 -11.23
N HIS A 142 14.08 -4.28 -10.29
CA HIS A 142 14.28 -2.86 -10.59
C HIS A 142 15.42 -2.64 -11.61
N LYS A 143 16.59 -3.22 -11.37
CA LYS A 143 17.73 -3.13 -12.30
C LYS A 143 17.42 -3.73 -13.66
N TRP A 144 16.78 -4.89 -13.70
CA TRP A 144 16.43 -5.55 -14.96
C TRP A 144 15.40 -4.75 -15.74
N CYS A 145 14.37 -4.22 -15.07
CA CYS A 145 13.35 -3.40 -15.71
C CYS A 145 13.90 -2.10 -16.28
N ALA A 146 14.89 -1.48 -15.62
CA ALA A 146 15.59 -0.32 -16.18
C ALA A 146 16.26 -0.62 -17.53
N ALA A 147 16.80 -1.83 -17.71
CA ALA A 147 17.43 -2.25 -18.96
C ALA A 147 16.44 -2.79 -20.01
N ASN A 148 15.20 -3.11 -19.63
CA ASN A 148 14.24 -3.82 -20.48
C ASN A 148 12.82 -3.20 -20.41
N PRO A 149 12.64 -1.93 -20.81
CA PRO A 149 11.39 -1.19 -20.56
C PRO A 149 10.14 -1.83 -21.18
N HIS A 150 10.25 -2.48 -22.33
CA HIS A 150 9.11 -3.08 -23.05
C HIS A 150 8.72 -4.48 -22.57
N ALA A 151 9.50 -5.08 -21.68
CA ALA A 151 9.21 -6.40 -21.17
C ALA A 151 7.99 -6.41 -20.25
N ARG A 152 7.24 -7.52 -20.27
CA ARG A 152 6.12 -7.73 -19.34
C ARG A 152 6.65 -7.98 -17.94
N LEU A 153 6.14 -7.23 -16.97
CA LEU A 153 6.61 -7.28 -15.58
C LEU A 153 6.37 -8.65 -14.94
N LEU A 154 5.17 -9.22 -15.15
CA LEU A 154 4.79 -10.49 -14.51
C LEU A 154 5.67 -11.66 -14.96
N SER A 155 5.92 -11.81 -16.27
CA SER A 155 6.78 -12.87 -16.79
C SER A 155 8.25 -12.67 -16.40
N THR A 156 8.70 -11.42 -16.33
CA THR A 156 10.03 -11.06 -15.84
C THR A 156 10.24 -11.55 -14.42
N ILE A 157 9.29 -11.29 -13.52
CA ILE A 157 9.40 -11.70 -12.13
C ILE A 157 9.34 -13.21 -12.00
N GLU A 158 8.41 -13.87 -12.69
CA GLU A 158 8.35 -15.34 -12.71
C GLU A 158 9.71 -15.93 -13.14
N HIS A 159 10.33 -15.37 -14.18
CA HIS A 159 11.65 -15.79 -14.63
C HIS A 159 12.75 -15.53 -13.59
N LEU A 160 12.79 -14.34 -13.00
CA LEU A 160 13.85 -13.92 -12.06
C LEU A 160 13.73 -14.56 -10.67
N THR A 161 12.51 -14.94 -10.25
CA THR A 161 12.23 -15.42 -8.89
C THR A 161 11.80 -16.89 -8.82
N SER A 162 11.60 -17.58 -9.95
CA SER A 162 11.26 -19.02 -9.98
C SER A 162 12.39 -19.91 -9.48
N LYS A 163 13.64 -19.46 -9.54
CA LYS A 163 14.78 -20.23 -9.03
C LYS A 163 14.79 -20.19 -7.50
N PRO A 164 14.84 -21.33 -6.81
CA PRO A 164 15.01 -21.38 -5.36
C PRO A 164 16.28 -20.61 -4.98
N GLN A 165 16.13 -19.52 -4.24
CA GLN A 165 17.28 -18.77 -3.74
C GLN A 165 17.91 -19.60 -2.61
N LYS A 166 19.21 -19.95 -2.75
CA LYS A 166 19.98 -20.85 -1.86
C LYS A 166 20.23 -20.28 -0.45
N THR A 167 19.33 -19.49 0.10
CA THR A 167 19.31 -19.18 1.53
C THR A 167 18.71 -20.37 2.27
N ALA A 168 19.37 -20.81 3.34
CA ALA A 168 18.89 -21.91 4.17
C ALA A 168 17.41 -21.69 4.57
N PRO A 169 16.53 -22.69 4.39
CA PRO A 169 15.16 -22.62 4.85
C PRO A 169 15.10 -22.23 6.34
N GLY A 170 14.26 -21.25 6.69
CA GLY A 170 13.96 -20.90 8.08
C GLY A 170 14.76 -19.77 8.72
N ALA A 171 15.87 -19.29 8.14
CA ALA A 171 16.55 -18.10 8.65
C ALA A 171 15.82 -16.82 8.18
N GLY A 172 14.81 -16.39 8.95
CA GLY A 172 14.11 -15.12 8.73
C GLY A 172 12.91 -15.16 7.78
N ALA A 173 12.40 -16.36 7.48
CA ALA A 173 11.11 -16.51 6.84
C ALA A 173 10.00 -16.45 7.91
N ILE A 174 8.93 -15.71 7.61
CA ILE A 174 7.72 -15.62 8.41
C ILE A 174 6.66 -16.46 7.70
N ASP A 175 6.14 -17.47 8.38
CA ASP A 175 4.97 -18.20 7.92
C ASP A 175 3.71 -17.40 8.28
N VAL A 176 3.09 -16.78 7.27
CA VAL A 176 1.93 -15.89 7.48
C VAL A 176 0.71 -16.64 8.02
N THR A 177 0.66 -17.97 7.85
CA THR A 177 -0.42 -18.81 8.41
C THR A 177 -0.25 -19.12 9.88
N LYS A 178 0.91 -18.81 10.47
CA LYS A 178 1.17 -18.98 11.91
C LYS A 178 1.26 -17.65 12.64
N MET A 179 1.26 -16.53 11.92
CA MET A 179 1.34 -15.19 12.47
C MET A 179 0.00 -14.78 13.10
N SER A 180 0.04 -14.27 14.33
CA SER A 180 -1.14 -13.64 14.96
C SER A 180 -1.29 -12.19 14.52
N CYS A 181 -2.49 -11.63 14.69
CA CYS A 181 -2.71 -10.20 14.51
C CYS A 181 -1.84 -9.35 15.46
N GLN A 182 -1.54 -9.84 16.66
CA GLN A 182 -0.64 -9.17 17.59
C GLN A 182 0.81 -9.15 17.08
N ASP A 183 1.29 -10.25 16.49
CA ASP A 183 2.61 -10.30 15.86
C ASP A 183 2.70 -9.31 14.69
N PHE A 184 1.64 -9.24 13.87
CA PHE A 184 1.52 -8.27 12.78
C PHE A 184 1.54 -6.82 13.29
N LEU A 185 0.71 -6.49 14.28
CA LEU A 185 0.63 -5.13 14.85
C LEU A 185 1.93 -4.72 15.58
N GLY A 186 2.67 -5.70 16.10
CA GLY A 186 3.97 -5.48 16.74
C GLY A 186 5.15 -5.34 15.77
N ALA A 187 4.95 -5.64 14.47
CA ALA A 187 5.95 -5.42 13.44
C ALA A 187 6.15 -3.92 13.17
N ASP A 188 7.31 -3.54 12.63
CA ASP A 188 7.50 -2.17 12.13
C ASP A 188 6.55 -1.87 10.97
N LEU A 189 6.28 -0.58 10.73
CA LEU A 189 5.30 -0.15 9.74
C LEU A 189 5.64 -0.63 8.32
N ASP A 190 6.92 -0.67 7.94
CA ASP A 190 7.34 -1.13 6.62
C ASP A 190 7.06 -2.63 6.45
N ALA A 191 7.37 -3.44 7.46
CA ALA A 191 7.00 -4.85 7.51
C ALA A 191 5.47 -5.02 7.47
N GLN A 192 4.69 -4.19 8.17
CA GLN A 192 3.24 -4.24 8.11
C GLN A 192 2.71 -3.98 6.69
N TYR A 193 3.23 -2.96 5.99
CA TYR A 193 2.81 -2.67 4.62
C TYR A 193 3.17 -3.80 3.66
N LEU A 194 4.40 -4.31 3.74
CA LEU A 194 4.87 -5.41 2.92
C LEU A 194 4.03 -6.67 3.16
N LEU A 195 3.75 -7.02 4.41
CA LEU A 195 2.92 -8.19 4.75
C LEU A 195 1.51 -8.05 4.21
N GLN A 196 0.91 -6.86 4.31
CA GLN A 196 -0.43 -6.64 3.76
C GLN A 196 -0.42 -6.72 2.24
N ALA A 197 0.48 -6.01 1.55
CA ALA A 197 0.59 -6.06 0.09
C ALA A 197 0.83 -7.49 -0.40
N TRP A 198 1.72 -8.24 0.27
CA TRP A 198 1.96 -9.65 0.01
C TRP A 198 0.71 -10.51 0.20
N MET A 199 -0.03 -10.34 1.31
CA MET A 199 -1.29 -11.06 1.53
C MET A 199 -2.35 -10.72 0.48
N ILE A 200 -2.41 -9.47 0.01
CA ILE A 200 -3.31 -9.07 -1.07
C ILE A 200 -2.97 -9.83 -2.35
N GLY A 201 -1.68 -9.93 -2.69
CA GLY A 201 -1.24 -10.73 -3.83
C GLY A 201 -1.58 -12.21 -3.70
N TYR A 202 -1.36 -12.77 -2.51
CA TYR A 202 -1.68 -14.16 -2.20
C TYR A 202 -3.17 -14.46 -2.41
N LEU A 203 -4.06 -13.67 -1.81
CA LEU A 203 -5.51 -13.87 -1.93
C LEU A 203 -6.05 -13.57 -3.33
N HIS A 204 -5.44 -12.65 -4.09
CA HIS A 204 -5.79 -12.45 -5.48
C HIS A 204 -5.44 -13.66 -6.35
N SER A 205 -4.32 -14.33 -6.08
CA SER A 205 -3.94 -15.54 -6.80
C SER A 205 -4.93 -16.69 -6.55
N GLU A 206 -5.45 -16.84 -5.33
CA GLU A 206 -6.55 -17.78 -5.03
C GLU A 206 -7.79 -17.50 -5.91
N LYS A 207 -8.10 -16.21 -6.14
CA LYS A 207 -9.24 -15.75 -6.95
C LYS A 207 -8.91 -15.63 -8.44
N LYS A 208 -7.68 -15.96 -8.88
CA LYS A 208 -7.18 -15.75 -10.25
C LYS A 208 -7.35 -14.31 -10.76
N ALA A 209 -7.28 -13.33 -9.87
CA ALA A 209 -7.58 -11.93 -10.17
C ALA A 209 -6.31 -11.14 -10.57
N THR A 210 -6.09 -10.93 -11.87
CA THR A 210 -4.90 -10.22 -12.38
C THR A 210 -5.02 -8.70 -12.40
N ARG A 211 -6.18 -8.14 -12.00
CA ARG A 211 -6.38 -6.69 -11.95
C ARG A 211 -6.21 -6.18 -10.53
N ILE A 212 -5.37 -5.16 -10.37
CA ILE A 212 -5.12 -4.49 -9.09
C ILE A 212 -5.61 -3.06 -9.21
N ASP A 213 -6.56 -2.68 -8.37
CA ASP A 213 -6.90 -1.29 -8.13
C ASP A 213 -6.12 -0.78 -6.92
N VAL A 214 -5.20 0.18 -7.14
CA VAL A 214 -4.32 0.71 -6.08
C VAL A 214 -5.13 1.33 -4.94
N LYS A 215 -6.26 1.97 -5.24
CA LYS A 215 -7.13 2.55 -4.22
C LYS A 215 -7.73 1.45 -3.32
N SER A 216 -8.24 0.39 -3.92
CA SER A 216 -8.75 -0.79 -3.22
C SER A 216 -7.67 -1.46 -2.39
N LEU A 217 -6.42 -1.52 -2.89
CA LEU A 217 -5.27 -2.02 -2.13
C LEU A 217 -5.13 -1.29 -0.79
N LEU A 218 -5.13 0.04 -0.82
CA LEU A 218 -4.93 0.87 0.38
C LEU A 218 -6.11 0.81 1.35
N VAL A 219 -7.35 0.81 0.83
CA VAL A 219 -8.56 0.64 1.64
C VAL A 219 -8.54 -0.73 2.32
N ASN A 220 -8.12 -1.77 1.61
CA ASN A 220 -8.00 -3.12 2.12
C ASN A 220 -6.91 -3.23 3.18
N GLN A 221 -5.76 -2.58 2.99
CA GLN A 221 -4.74 -2.48 4.04
C GLN A 221 -5.33 -1.86 5.33
N GLU A 222 -6.01 -0.73 5.24
CA GLU A 222 -6.63 -0.10 6.41
C GLU A 222 -7.66 -1.02 7.10
N ARG A 223 -8.50 -1.71 6.33
CA ARG A 223 -9.46 -2.69 6.88
C ARG A 223 -8.78 -3.85 7.60
N ALA A 224 -7.69 -4.39 7.03
CA ALA A 224 -6.92 -5.46 7.63
C ALA A 224 -6.30 -5.02 8.97
N HIS A 225 -5.69 -3.83 9.00
CA HIS A 225 -5.11 -3.27 10.21
C HIS A 225 -6.16 -3.07 11.32
N LEU A 226 -7.30 -2.46 10.98
CA LEU A 226 -8.40 -2.25 11.91
C LEU A 226 -9.03 -3.57 12.38
N ALA A 227 -9.13 -4.57 11.52
CA ALA A 227 -9.62 -5.90 11.89
C ALA A 227 -8.68 -6.57 12.89
N CYS A 228 -7.37 -6.55 12.62
CA CYS A 228 -6.39 -7.10 13.56
C CYS A 228 -6.34 -6.38 14.91
N ALA A 229 -6.56 -5.07 14.92
CA ALA A 229 -6.64 -4.31 16.18
C ALA A 229 -7.81 -4.76 17.06
N LYS A 230 -8.91 -5.25 16.47
CA LYS A 230 -10.08 -5.76 17.20
C LYS A 230 -9.87 -7.18 17.72
N THR A 231 -9.07 -8.00 17.03
CA THR A 231 -8.85 -9.41 17.39
C THR A 231 -7.35 -9.76 17.41
N PRO A 232 -6.57 -9.21 18.36
CA PRO A 232 -5.11 -9.36 18.36
C PRO A 232 -4.63 -10.82 18.47
N LYS A 233 -5.42 -11.71 19.06
CA LYS A 233 -5.07 -13.14 19.21
C LYS A 233 -5.40 -13.98 17.98
N ASP A 234 -6.17 -13.47 17.04
CA ASP A 234 -6.59 -14.22 15.85
C ASP A 234 -5.43 -14.39 14.87
N ASN A 235 -5.58 -15.38 13.99
CA ASN A 235 -4.66 -15.61 12.89
C ASN A 235 -4.71 -14.44 11.88
N PHE A 236 -3.56 -13.83 11.58
CA PHE A 236 -3.46 -12.70 10.66
C PHE A 236 -4.04 -13.03 9.28
N GLY A 237 -3.65 -14.15 8.67
CA GLY A 237 -4.11 -14.54 7.34
C GLY A 237 -5.63 -14.75 7.27
N ALA A 238 -6.21 -15.39 8.28
CA ALA A 238 -7.66 -15.59 8.37
C ALA A 238 -8.42 -14.28 8.60
N THR A 239 -7.94 -13.41 9.49
CA THR A 239 -8.54 -12.10 9.77
C THR A 239 -8.53 -11.22 8.52
N VAL A 240 -7.41 -11.17 7.82
CA VAL A 240 -7.25 -10.44 6.56
C VAL A 240 -8.21 -10.95 5.50
N ARG A 241 -8.30 -12.27 5.32
CA ARG A 241 -9.23 -12.90 4.37
C ARG A 241 -10.69 -12.52 4.67
N LYS A 242 -11.07 -12.51 5.95
CA LYS A 242 -12.42 -12.10 6.40
C LYS A 242 -12.67 -10.62 6.18
N ALA A 243 -11.67 -9.75 6.35
CA ALA A 243 -11.81 -8.30 6.21
C ALA A 243 -11.97 -7.83 4.75
N TRP A 244 -11.63 -8.68 3.77
CA TRP A 244 -11.67 -8.35 2.33
C TRP A 244 -12.76 -9.05 1.54
N ASN A 245 -13.54 -9.92 2.19
CA ASN A 245 -14.79 -10.45 1.64
C ASN A 245 -15.97 -9.61 2.14
#